data_AF-A0A5J4NFH6-F1
#
_entry.id   AF-A0A5J4NFH6-F1
#
_cell.length_a   1.000
_cell.length_b   1.000
_cell.length_c   1.000
_cell.angle_alpha   90.00
_cell.angle_beta   90.00
_cell.angle_gamma   90.00
#
_symmetry.space_group_name_H-M   'P 1'
#
loop_
_entity.id
_entity.type
_entity.pdbx_description
1 polymer ?
#
loop_
_entity_poly.entity_id
_entity_poly.type
_entity_poly.pdbx_seq_one_letter_code
_entity_poly.pdbx_strand_id
1 'polypeptide(L)'
;MTSYQTSSSLDDESEFEVEELVDVRYDNGEPQYLIKWKGHPPEMNSWEPHFNLNCPLLLMKFHAERNRPRITVVDIVICVCLMTLLQPESTEPYGFDRGLPPDFINMVTKKDGELYFLIKWKGTQICDVVPAAQANIRCPQVVIKFYESILHFN
;
A
#
# COMPACT_ATOMS: atom_id res chain seq x y z
N MET A 1 4.60 -67.26 11.68
CA MET A 1 3.37 -66.56 11.25
C MET A 1 3.58 -65.08 11.55
N THR A 2 3.99 -64.30 10.54
CA THR A 2 4.10 -62.84 10.66
C THR A 2 3.30 -62.24 9.53
N SER A 3 2.06 -61.88 9.81
CA SER A 3 1.22 -61.09 8.92
C SER A 3 1.42 -59.61 9.27
N TYR A 4 2.26 -58.93 8.48
CA TYR A 4 2.22 -57.48 8.41
C TYR A 4 0.95 -57.10 7.65
N GLN A 5 -0.02 -56.53 8.34
CA GLN A 5 -1.05 -55.73 7.70
C GLN A 5 -0.68 -54.27 7.91
N THR A 6 0.11 -53.75 6.98
CA THR A 6 0.14 -52.33 6.65
C THR A 6 -1.20 -52.02 5.98
N SER A 7 -2.18 -51.58 6.75
CA SER A 7 -3.48 -51.17 6.22
C SER A 7 -3.53 -49.65 6.05
N SER A 8 -3.56 -49.24 4.78
CA SER A 8 -4.35 -48.12 4.27
C SER A 8 -3.97 -46.70 4.74
N SER A 9 -3.15 -46.05 3.94
CA SER A 9 -3.14 -44.59 3.74
C SER A 9 -4.57 -44.08 3.50
N LEU A 10 -5.14 -43.42 4.49
CA LEU A 10 -6.35 -42.62 4.35
C LEU A 10 -5.91 -41.24 3.86
N ASP A 11 -5.76 -41.10 2.54
CA ASP A 11 -5.87 -39.81 1.88
C ASP A 11 -7.34 -39.41 1.94
N ASP A 12 -7.77 -38.85 3.07
CA ASP A 12 -9.07 -38.21 3.19
C ASP A 12 -8.97 -36.85 2.49
N GLU A 13 -9.33 -36.81 1.21
CA GLU A 13 -9.75 -35.62 0.47
C GLU A 13 -11.06 -35.06 1.07
N SER A 14 -11.07 -34.82 2.38
CA SER A 14 -12.22 -34.30 3.09
C SER A 14 -12.31 -32.79 2.86
N GLU A 15 -13.47 -32.33 2.40
CA GLU A 15 -13.77 -30.91 2.30
C GLU A 15 -14.00 -30.32 3.70
N PHE A 16 -13.23 -29.31 4.10
CA PHE A 16 -13.36 -28.62 5.37
C PHE A 16 -13.82 -27.18 5.17
N GLU A 17 -14.63 -26.66 6.10
CA GLU A 17 -15.12 -25.29 6.03
C GLU A 17 -14.03 -24.28 6.46
N VAL A 18 -13.73 -23.33 5.57
CA VAL A 18 -12.77 -22.25 5.82
C VAL A 18 -13.44 -21.12 6.62
N GLU A 19 -12.80 -20.68 7.70
CA GLU A 19 -13.22 -19.50 8.48
C GLU A 19 -12.57 -18.23 7.93
N GLU A 20 -11.26 -18.27 7.66
CA GLU A 20 -10.48 -17.11 7.21
C GLU A 20 -9.22 -17.53 6.42
N LEU A 21 -8.83 -16.70 5.46
CA LEU A 21 -7.51 -16.76 4.81
C LEU A 21 -6.56 -15.84 5.57
N VAL A 22 -5.55 -16.41 6.23
CA VAL A 22 -4.67 -15.68 7.14
C VAL A 22 -3.48 -15.06 6.41
N ASP A 23 -2.86 -15.84 5.52
CA ASP A 23 -1.68 -15.39 4.78
C ASP A 23 -1.53 -16.10 3.43
N VAL A 24 -0.62 -15.61 2.59
CA VAL A 24 -0.28 -16.21 1.30
C VAL A 24 1.23 -16.28 1.13
N ARG A 25 1.71 -17.41 0.62
CA ARG A 25 3.10 -17.63 0.22
C ARG A 25 3.13 -18.20 -1.20
N TYR A 26 4.30 -18.17 -1.82
CA TYR A 26 4.51 -18.73 -3.14
C TYR A 26 5.53 -19.86 -3.06
N ASP A 27 5.15 -21.03 -3.54
CA ASP A 27 6.01 -22.20 -3.65
C ASP A 27 6.08 -22.60 -5.13
N ASN A 28 7.28 -22.58 -5.72
CA ASN A 28 7.49 -22.76 -7.16
C ASN A 28 6.64 -21.86 -8.07
N GLY A 29 6.29 -20.66 -7.61
CA GLY A 29 5.44 -19.71 -8.35
C GLY A 29 3.94 -19.93 -8.16
N GLU A 30 3.53 -21.03 -7.53
CA GLU A 30 2.13 -21.32 -7.22
C GLU A 30 1.75 -20.77 -5.84
N PRO A 31 0.59 -20.10 -5.70
CA PRO A 31 0.16 -19.56 -4.42
C PRO A 31 -0.37 -20.66 -3.49
N GLN A 32 0.09 -20.61 -2.25
CA GLN A 32 -0.43 -21.39 -1.12
C GLN A 32 -0.95 -20.41 -0.06
N TYR A 33 -2.08 -20.74 0.55
CA TYR A 33 -2.77 -19.90 1.52
C TYR A 33 -2.79 -20.57 2.89
N LEU A 34 -2.50 -19.80 3.94
CA LEU A 34 -2.63 -20.26 5.32
C LEU A 34 -4.10 -20.17 5.72
N ILE A 35 -4.72 -21.30 6.01
CA ILE A 35 -6.14 -21.42 6.28
C ILE A 35 -6.40 -21.43 7.77
N LYS A 36 -7.29 -20.55 8.24
CA LYS A 36 -7.95 -20.70 9.54
C LYS A 36 -9.19 -21.55 9.35
N TRP A 37 -9.17 -22.76 9.90
CA TRP A 37 -10.29 -23.70 9.82
C TRP A 37 -11.40 -23.35 10.83
N LYS A 38 -12.65 -23.52 10.42
CA LYS A 38 -13.81 -23.17 11.24
C LYS A 38 -13.93 -24.06 12.47
N GLY A 39 -14.02 -23.45 13.65
CA GLY A 39 -14.15 -24.18 14.91
C GLY A 39 -12.87 -24.87 15.40
N HIS A 40 -11.76 -24.70 14.69
CA HIS A 40 -10.44 -25.21 15.09
C HIS A 40 -9.55 -24.07 15.61
N PRO A 41 -8.59 -24.37 16.50
CA PRO A 41 -7.70 -23.36 17.05
C PRO A 41 -6.60 -22.98 16.03
N PRO A 42 -5.99 -21.77 16.12
CA PRO A 42 -5.03 -21.27 15.12
C PRO A 42 -3.77 -22.14 14.93
N GLU A 43 -3.42 -22.95 15.92
CA GLU A 43 -2.30 -23.91 15.86
C GLU A 43 -2.54 -25.02 14.83
N MET A 44 -3.80 -25.24 14.43
CA MET A 44 -4.19 -26.19 13.39
C MET A 44 -4.23 -25.57 11.99
N ASN A 45 -3.85 -24.30 11.84
CA ASN A 45 -3.81 -23.67 10.53
C ASN A 45 -2.80 -24.38 9.61
N SER A 46 -3.22 -24.67 8.39
CA SER A 46 -2.41 -25.36 7.38
C SER A 46 -2.26 -24.52 6.11
N TRP A 47 -1.18 -24.77 5.37
CA TRP A 47 -0.93 -24.14 4.07
C TRP A 47 -1.56 -25.00 2.97
N GLU A 48 -2.60 -24.47 2.33
CA GLU A 48 -3.31 -25.16 1.24
C GLU A 48 -2.98 -24.51 -0.11
N PRO A 49 -2.71 -25.30 -1.17
CA PRO A 49 -2.51 -24.77 -2.51
C PRO A 49 -3.79 -24.14 -3.05
N HIS A 50 -3.65 -23.15 -3.94
CA HIS A 50 -4.80 -22.45 -4.52
C HIS A 50 -5.85 -23.37 -5.14
N PHE A 51 -5.42 -24.43 -5.82
CA PHE A 51 -6.34 -25.38 -6.46
C PHE A 51 -7.19 -26.18 -5.46
N ASN A 52 -6.82 -26.25 -4.17
CA ASN A 52 -7.63 -26.86 -3.12
C ASN A 52 -8.74 -25.92 -2.61
N LEU A 53 -8.74 -24.64 -3.00
CA LEU A 53 -9.64 -23.63 -2.45
C LEU A 53 -10.88 -23.42 -3.33
N ASN A 54 -12.05 -23.67 -2.75
CA ASN A 54 -13.34 -23.37 -3.36
C ASN A 54 -14.11 -22.26 -2.61
N CYS A 55 -13.42 -21.16 -2.30
CA CYS A 55 -13.97 -20.04 -1.50
C CYS A 55 -13.73 -18.67 -2.18
N PRO A 56 -14.38 -18.40 -3.34
CA PRO A 56 -14.08 -17.23 -4.17
C PRO A 56 -14.32 -15.89 -3.44
N LEU A 57 -15.31 -15.82 -2.55
CA LEU A 57 -15.59 -14.59 -1.79
C LEU A 57 -14.50 -14.29 -0.75
N LEU A 58 -13.98 -15.32 -0.07
CA LEU A 58 -12.89 -15.16 0.90
C LEU A 58 -11.60 -14.79 0.19
N LEU A 59 -11.28 -15.45 -0.93
CA LEU A 59 -10.15 -15.10 -1.78
C LEU A 59 -10.24 -13.65 -2.28
N MET A 60 -11.41 -13.24 -2.79
CA MET A 60 -11.64 -11.88 -3.24
C MET A 60 -11.41 -10.87 -2.11
N LYS A 61 -11.97 -11.12 -0.92
CA LYS A 61 -11.80 -10.25 0.25
C LYS A 61 -10.34 -10.17 0.69
N PHE A 62 -9.68 -11.31 0.83
CA PHE A 62 -8.28 -11.43 1.23
C PHE A 62 -7.36 -10.65 0.28
N HIS A 63 -7.54 -10.84 -1.03
CA HIS A 63 -6.78 -10.09 -2.02
C HIS A 63 -7.15 -8.62 -2.07
N ALA A 64 -8.42 -8.25 -1.89
CA ALA A 64 -8.83 -6.84 -1.86
C ALA A 64 -8.25 -6.08 -0.67
N GLU A 65 -8.16 -6.69 0.51
CA GLU A 65 -7.57 -6.07 1.70
C GLU A 65 -6.05 -5.90 1.58
N ARG A 66 -5.36 -6.89 0.99
CA ARG A 66 -3.90 -6.83 0.78
C ARG A 66 -3.50 -6.01 -0.44
N ASN A 67 -4.34 -5.97 -1.47
CA ASN A 67 -4.20 -5.09 -2.64
C ASN A 67 -4.98 -3.78 -2.45
N ARG A 68 -5.39 -3.42 -1.22
CA ARG A 68 -5.82 -2.03 -0.98
C ARG A 68 -4.63 -1.16 -1.37
N PRO A 69 -4.72 -0.35 -2.44
CA PRO A 69 -3.67 0.62 -2.67
C PRO A 69 -3.56 1.42 -1.38
N ARG A 70 -2.35 1.49 -0.82
CA ARG A 70 -2.07 2.43 0.27
C ARG A 70 -2.24 3.82 -0.35
N ILE A 71 -3.48 4.31 -0.37
CA ILE A 71 -3.81 5.66 -0.81
C ILE A 71 -3.10 6.58 0.18
N THR A 72 -1.99 7.17 -0.25
CA THR A 72 -1.30 8.15 0.56
C THR A 72 -2.07 9.47 0.52
N VAL A 73 -1.84 10.35 1.51
CA VAL A 73 -2.36 11.73 1.44
C VAL A 73 -1.97 12.38 0.11
N VAL A 74 -0.84 11.99 -0.48
CA VAL A 74 -0.41 12.51 -1.77
C VAL A 74 -1.11 11.85 -2.94
N ASP A 75 -1.54 10.59 -2.86
CA ASP A 75 -2.45 10.04 -3.87
C ASP A 75 -3.79 10.76 -3.85
N ILE A 76 -4.28 11.16 -2.67
CA ILE A 76 -5.48 12.00 -2.55
C ILE A 76 -5.22 13.40 -3.07
N VAL A 77 -4.12 14.06 -2.69
CA VAL A 77 -3.85 15.45 -3.11
C VAL A 77 -3.47 15.53 -4.58
N ILE A 78 -2.71 14.57 -5.12
CA ILE A 78 -2.48 14.44 -6.56
C ILE A 78 -3.80 14.16 -7.26
N CYS A 79 -4.65 13.26 -6.74
CA CYS A 79 -5.96 13.01 -7.34
C CYS A 79 -6.84 14.26 -7.30
N VAL A 80 -6.92 14.98 -6.17
CA VAL A 80 -7.66 16.23 -6.05
C VAL A 80 -7.08 17.30 -6.97
N CYS A 81 -5.75 17.44 -7.06
CA CYS A 81 -5.11 18.40 -7.96
C CYS A 81 -5.29 18.03 -9.43
N LEU A 82 -5.16 16.75 -9.82
CA LEU A 82 -5.50 16.29 -11.17
C LEU A 82 -6.98 16.48 -11.46
N MET A 83 -7.87 16.27 -10.49
CA MET A 83 -9.30 16.55 -10.63
C MET A 83 -9.56 18.05 -10.78
N THR A 84 -8.80 18.93 -10.09
CA THR A 84 -8.82 20.38 -10.32
C THR A 84 -8.24 20.77 -11.68
N LEU A 85 -7.19 20.09 -12.17
CA LEU A 85 -6.65 20.28 -13.53
C LEU A 85 -7.59 19.75 -14.62
N LEU A 86 -8.45 18.79 -14.28
CA LEU A 86 -9.55 18.30 -15.11
C LEU A 86 -10.83 19.14 -14.95
N GLN A 87 -10.83 20.16 -14.09
CA GLN A 87 -11.85 21.22 -14.11
C GLN A 87 -11.42 22.28 -15.11
N PRO A 88 -12.07 22.40 -16.28
CA PRO A 88 -11.72 23.41 -17.28
C PRO A 88 -11.94 24.87 -16.82
N GLU A 89 -12.37 25.10 -15.58
CA GLU A 89 -12.62 26.44 -15.01
C GLU A 89 -11.81 26.80 -13.75
N SER A 90 -10.88 25.96 -13.27
CA SER A 90 -10.00 26.42 -12.19
C SER A 90 -8.85 27.26 -12.78
N THR A 91 -9.07 28.57 -12.89
CA THR A 91 -8.03 29.55 -13.29
C THR A 91 -7.12 29.93 -12.13
N GLU A 92 -7.27 29.30 -10.96
CA GLU A 92 -6.44 29.64 -9.81
C GLU A 92 -5.02 29.12 -10.02
N PRO A 93 -4.00 29.99 -9.89
CA PRO A 93 -2.63 29.54 -10.02
C PRO A 93 -2.32 28.50 -8.94
N TYR A 94 -1.50 27.50 -9.27
CA TYR A 94 -1.17 26.37 -8.38
C TYR A 94 0.34 26.27 -8.16
N GLY A 95 0.75 25.79 -6.98
CA GLY A 95 2.15 25.58 -6.70
C GLY A 95 2.96 26.87 -6.82
N PHE A 96 4.09 26.82 -7.52
CA PHE A 96 4.92 28.01 -7.75
C PHE A 96 4.27 29.06 -8.66
N ASP A 97 3.25 28.72 -9.45
CA ASP A 97 2.56 29.68 -10.32
C ASP A 97 1.71 30.66 -9.51
N ARG A 98 1.46 30.37 -8.22
CA ARG A 98 0.81 31.31 -7.28
C ARG A 98 1.62 32.57 -7.05
N GLY A 99 2.93 32.56 -7.35
CA GLY A 99 3.83 33.69 -7.04
C GLY A 99 4.03 33.93 -5.55
N LEU A 100 3.61 33.01 -4.69
CA LEU A 100 3.76 33.10 -3.25
C LEU A 100 5.13 32.57 -2.82
N PRO A 101 5.79 33.18 -1.82
CA PRO A 101 7.04 32.66 -1.31
C PRO A 101 6.79 31.38 -0.48
N PRO A 102 7.63 30.34 -0.65
CA PRO A 102 7.52 29.12 0.14
C PRO A 102 7.89 29.40 1.60
N ASP A 103 7.16 28.80 2.53
CA ASP A 103 7.39 28.89 3.97
C ASP A 103 8.30 27.74 4.43
N PHE A 104 7.75 26.53 4.46
CA PHE A 104 8.47 25.30 4.76
C PHE A 104 7.83 24.11 4.04
N ILE A 105 8.59 23.02 3.92
CA ILE A 105 8.09 21.74 3.44
C ILE A 105 7.51 21.00 4.63
N ASN A 106 6.20 20.76 4.59
CA ASN A 106 5.50 20.05 5.66
C ASN A 106 5.73 18.53 5.55
N MET A 107 5.69 17.99 4.33
CA MET A 107 5.85 16.56 4.08
C MET A 107 6.57 16.28 2.76
N VAL A 108 7.20 15.10 2.68
CA VAL A 108 7.73 14.50 1.46
C VAL A 108 7.04 13.16 1.21
N THR A 109 6.80 12.83 -0.05
CA THR A 109 6.40 11.48 -0.46
C THR A 109 7.20 11.03 -1.68
N LYS A 110 7.08 9.74 -2.03
CA LYS A 110 7.59 9.16 -3.27
C LYS A 110 6.45 8.47 -4.03
N LYS A 111 6.30 8.76 -5.32
CA LYS A 111 5.36 8.10 -6.24
C LYS A 111 6.06 7.82 -7.57
N ASP A 112 5.99 6.58 -8.04
CA ASP A 112 6.61 6.13 -9.30
C ASP A 112 8.11 6.47 -9.44
N GLY A 113 8.84 6.41 -8.31
CA GLY A 113 10.27 6.77 -8.29
C GLY A 113 10.54 8.25 -7.99
N GLU A 114 9.57 9.12 -8.23
CA GLU A 114 9.68 10.56 -8.12
C GLU A 114 9.28 11.09 -6.75
N LEU A 115 10.00 12.09 -6.25
CA LEU A 115 9.70 12.74 -4.99
C LEU A 115 8.77 13.94 -5.19
N TYR A 116 7.85 14.12 -4.25
CA TYR A 116 6.96 15.26 -4.19
C TYR A 116 6.98 15.88 -2.80
N PHE A 117 6.95 17.21 -2.75
CA PHE A 117 6.88 17.97 -1.50
C PHE A 117 5.51 18.62 -1.33
N LEU A 118 4.98 18.57 -0.11
CA LEU A 118 3.86 19.41 0.30
C LEU A 118 4.42 20.71 0.87
N ILE A 119 4.34 21.80 0.09
CA ILE A 119 4.85 23.11 0.48
C ILE A 119 3.74 23.94 1.11
N LYS A 120 4.03 24.50 2.29
CA LYS A 120 3.22 25.56 2.91
C LYS A 120 3.64 26.91 2.34
N TRP A 121 2.70 27.72 1.85
CA TRP A 121 3.00 29.08 1.37
C TRP A 121 2.92 30.10 2.50
N LYS A 122 3.87 31.05 2.52
CA LYS A 122 3.94 32.10 3.56
C LYS A 122 2.70 32.98 3.55
N GLY A 123 2.23 33.33 4.74
CA GLY A 123 1.11 34.26 4.92
C GLY A 123 -0.25 33.71 4.48
N THR A 124 -0.36 32.41 4.20
CA THR A 124 -1.62 31.76 3.82
C THR A 124 -1.88 30.54 4.68
N GLN A 125 -3.02 29.85 4.49
CA GLN A 125 -3.23 28.47 4.98
C GLN A 125 -3.09 27.42 3.86
N ILE A 126 -2.75 27.86 2.65
CA ILE A 126 -2.66 27.00 1.47
C ILE A 126 -1.40 26.12 1.54
N CYS A 127 -1.58 24.86 1.15
CA CYS A 127 -0.50 23.92 0.90
C CYS A 127 -0.69 23.33 -0.50
N ASP A 128 0.38 23.22 -1.28
CA ASP A 128 0.33 22.55 -2.59
C ASP A 128 1.39 21.45 -2.66
N VAL A 129 1.11 20.42 -3.45
CA VAL A 129 2.06 19.36 -3.77
C VAL A 129 2.82 19.77 -5.03
N VAL A 130 4.14 19.85 -4.93
CA VAL A 130 5.01 20.17 -6.05
C VAL A 130 6.05 19.07 -6.26
N PRO A 131 6.47 18.79 -7.50
CA PRO A 131 7.59 17.90 -7.75
C PRO A 131 8.85 18.40 -7.04
N ALA A 132 9.59 17.49 -6.39
CA ALA A 132 10.83 17.84 -5.71
C ALA A 132 11.85 18.47 -6.66
N ALA A 133 11.92 17.98 -7.90
CA ALA A 133 12.77 18.56 -8.95
C ALA A 133 12.50 20.06 -9.17
N GLN A 134 11.23 20.48 -9.13
CA GLN A 134 10.85 21.89 -9.27
C GLN A 134 11.26 22.68 -8.02
N ALA A 135 11.01 22.17 -6.82
CA ALA A 135 11.36 22.84 -5.57
C ALA A 135 12.87 22.98 -5.37
N ASN A 136 13.66 21.97 -5.75
CA ASN A 136 15.12 21.99 -5.70
C ASN A 136 15.70 23.18 -6.46
N ILE A 137 15.05 23.57 -7.56
CA ILE A 137 15.47 24.73 -8.38
C ILE A 137 14.89 26.03 -7.84
N ARG A 138 13.60 26.04 -7.49
CA ARG A 138 12.86 27.28 -7.14
C ARG A 138 13.12 27.77 -5.71
N CYS A 139 13.34 26.86 -4.77
CA CYS A 139 13.52 27.20 -3.36
C CYS A 139 14.53 26.28 -2.63
N PRO A 140 15.77 26.13 -3.14
CA PRO A 140 16.76 25.18 -2.62
C PRO A 140 17.03 25.35 -1.11
N GLN A 141 17.04 26.57 -0.60
CA GLN A 141 17.29 26.82 0.83
C GLN A 141 16.19 26.26 1.74
N VAL A 142 14.94 26.24 1.27
CA VAL A 142 13.83 25.63 2.01
C VAL A 142 13.95 24.11 1.99
N VAL A 143 14.36 23.55 0.84
CA VAL A 143 14.61 22.11 0.68
C VAL A 143 15.76 21.63 1.56
N ILE A 144 16.89 22.35 1.58
CA ILE A 144 18.06 21.98 2.39
C ILE A 144 17.68 21.96 3.87
N LYS A 145 17.00 23.01 4.36
CA LYS A 145 16.53 23.07 5.75
C LYS A 145 15.60 21.91 6.12
N PHE A 146 14.73 21.51 5.20
CA PHE A 146 13.87 20.36 5.40
C PHE A 146 14.70 19.08 5.60
N TYR A 147 15.68 18.80 4.73
CA TYR A 147 16.55 17.64 4.88
C TYR A 147 17.42 17.69 6.13
N GLU A 148 17.98 18.85 6.48
CA GLU A 148 18.73 19.04 7.72
C GLU A 148 17.88 18.73 8.95
N SER A 149 16.59 19.05 8.94
CA SER A 149 15.69 18.81 10.08
C SER A 149 15.35 17.33 10.31
N ILE A 150 15.49 16.48 9.27
CA ILE A 150 15.18 15.05 9.36
C ILE A 150 16.43 14.19 9.53
N LEU A 151 17.60 14.69 9.14
CA LEU A 151 18.87 13.98 9.26
C LEU A 151 19.38 14.02 10.71
N HIS A 152 19.22 12.90 11.41
CA HIS A 152 19.81 12.67 12.73
C HIS A 152 20.91 11.62 12.59
N PHE A 153 22.14 11.98 12.96
CA PHE A 153 23.26 11.03 13.02
C PHE A 153 23.32 10.46 14.44
N ASN A 154 23.13 9.15 14.57
CA ASN A 154 23.34 8.41 15.82
C ASN A 154 24.80 8.01 15.98
#